data_AF-A0A8H7LF74-F1
#
_entry.id   AF-A0A8H7LF74-F1
#
_cell.length_a   1.000
_cell.length_b   1.000
_cell.length_c   1.000
_cell.angle_alpha   90.00
_cell.angle_beta   90.00
_cell.angle_gamma   90.00
#
_symmetry.space_group_name_H-M   'P 1'
#
loop_
_entity.id
_entity.type
_entity.pdbx_description
1 polymer ?
#
loop_
_entity_poly.entity_id
_entity_poly.type
_entity_poly.pdbx_seq_one_letter_code
_entity_poly.pdbx_strand_id
1 'polypeptide(L)'
;MEELTAFSTDSQAPPEVQFAQILENFQLSGGQASAFDITQNFISISAERALQIGKKISEAGADASAQDTQEFSSWDLETKLWHLVTILYSFRLSEEPEIMATREYSSFSKKQQAFLQSQPKLRELILIIQWLQHNAQEVDVPVSPENASKWTHTRVALQNRDLAALASQAPAEFVDELDPDAPLRLLKGIAPADLKTDAINYETIYDLVLAGEYQRAVDHATQTGNYTLALILVGAQQEYVDPVLDGDEYMANEPENGDFLESQPQEPSGLQHKYLWLQTVFNLSREERLPTQERLIYSYLSGGDQTENIRHAGENWDDCLLLYINQLLTHHVRKFMESSLESQESLAVSFPTPHHTSVENILNTMLKSAALGEESKNPFRVIMGSVLIDQLNFFLDNTCKSSQLSIVEDQHILRVLVHLAVVSSLLGLHQGSKTPTKIITRYITKLAEYGYEDLVPIYLAFIPDEKDVRECYSIFLSTITDTEKRAKQLAIFKRLGMATPSGTTPLPDASDENTTDEYEYKVHNVLKRTVERVMSETEHHYMPQGEIQIENSVVDDVDFKLCKSVEWFFDNNMYEDAINATPHCFPEISCHGPFEGY
;
A
#
# COMPACT_ATOMS: atom_id res chain seq x y z
N MET A 1 15.29 -6.67 6.62
CA MET A 1 14.91 -7.98 6.06
C MET A 1 15.34 -7.97 4.60
N GLU A 2 16.22 -8.89 4.18
CA GLU A 2 16.43 -9.15 2.76
C GLU A 2 15.25 -10.00 2.28
N GLU A 3 14.15 -9.35 1.89
CA GLU A 3 13.15 -10.00 1.06
C GLU A 3 13.76 -10.25 -0.31
N LEU A 4 13.77 -11.51 -0.73
CA LEU A 4 14.24 -11.92 -2.05
C LEU A 4 13.38 -11.25 -3.12
N THR A 5 13.88 -10.17 -3.73
CA THR A 5 13.23 -9.54 -4.87
C THR A 5 13.21 -10.53 -6.03
N ALA A 6 12.03 -10.79 -6.61
CA ALA A 6 11.89 -11.70 -7.74
C ALA A 6 12.68 -11.22 -8.98
N PHE A 7 13.01 -9.93 -9.04
CA PHE A 7 13.74 -9.31 -10.13
C PHE A 7 14.95 -8.52 -9.61
N SER A 8 16.12 -8.72 -10.23
CA SER A 8 17.34 -7.94 -9.95
C SER A 8 17.23 -6.56 -10.60
N THR A 9 17.39 -5.49 -9.82
CA THR A 9 17.43 -4.10 -10.30
C THR A 9 18.79 -3.46 -9.99
N ASP A 10 19.21 -2.49 -10.82
CA ASP A 10 20.42 -1.69 -10.54
C ASP A 10 20.06 -0.56 -9.55
N SER A 11 20.61 -0.61 -8.34
CA SER A 11 20.29 0.31 -7.24
C SER A 11 20.71 1.76 -7.50
N GLN A 12 21.58 2.02 -8.49
CA GLN A 12 22.02 3.37 -8.85
C GLN A 12 21.20 4.05 -9.95
N ALA A 13 20.37 3.32 -10.68
CA ALA A 13 19.56 3.87 -11.77
C ALA A 13 18.47 4.84 -11.26
N PRO A 14 17.98 5.80 -12.07
CA PRO A 14 16.83 6.64 -11.71
C PRO A 14 15.58 5.80 -11.37
N PRO A 15 14.68 6.29 -10.50
CA PRO A 15 13.51 5.51 -10.10
C PRO A 15 12.62 5.12 -11.30
N GLU A 16 12.47 5.99 -12.30
CA GLU A 16 11.71 5.69 -13.52
C GLU A 16 12.26 4.45 -14.24
N VAL A 17 13.59 4.28 -14.26
CA VAL A 17 14.24 3.13 -14.88
C VAL A 17 14.04 1.87 -14.04
N GLN A 18 14.16 1.96 -12.72
CA GLN A 18 14.00 0.80 -11.82
C GLN A 18 12.58 0.23 -11.90
N PHE A 19 11.56 1.10 -11.89
CA PHE A 19 10.17 0.67 -12.03
C PHE A 19 9.90 0.06 -13.42
N ALA A 20 10.44 0.65 -14.48
CA ALA A 20 10.30 0.12 -15.84
C ALA A 20 11.02 -1.23 -16.02
N GLN A 21 12.18 -1.45 -15.39
CA GLN A 21 12.89 -2.73 -15.41
C GLN A 21 12.07 -3.88 -14.81
N ILE A 22 11.33 -3.63 -13.72
CA ILE A 22 10.42 -4.64 -13.15
C ILE A 22 9.35 -5.02 -14.16
N LEU A 23 8.73 -4.01 -14.80
CA LEU A 23 7.70 -4.23 -15.81
C LEU A 23 8.26 -4.99 -17.03
N GLU A 24 9.46 -4.66 -17.48
CA GLU A 24 10.17 -5.38 -18.53
C GLU A 24 10.42 -6.85 -18.14
N ASN A 25 10.97 -7.09 -16.95
CA ASN A 25 11.24 -8.44 -16.47
C ASN A 25 9.96 -9.26 -16.31
N PHE A 26 8.88 -8.63 -15.86
CA PHE A 26 7.56 -9.26 -15.80
C PHE A 26 7.06 -9.66 -17.19
N GLN A 27 7.18 -8.79 -18.20
CA GLN A 27 6.83 -9.15 -19.57
C GLN A 27 7.68 -10.32 -20.09
N LEU A 28 8.99 -10.29 -19.86
CA LEU A 28 9.91 -11.35 -20.27
C LEU A 28 9.68 -12.69 -19.55
N SER A 29 9.00 -12.69 -18.40
CA SER A 29 8.67 -13.92 -17.66
C SER A 29 7.58 -14.77 -18.32
N GLY A 30 6.91 -14.28 -19.38
CA GLY A 30 5.97 -15.07 -20.18
C GLY A 30 4.76 -15.60 -19.40
N GLY A 31 4.34 -14.91 -18.34
CA GLY A 31 3.19 -15.28 -17.51
C GLY A 31 3.48 -16.26 -16.37
N GLN A 32 4.76 -16.56 -16.08
CA GLN A 32 5.14 -17.33 -14.90
C GLN A 32 5.10 -16.52 -13.60
N ALA A 33 5.26 -15.20 -13.69
CA ALA A 33 5.19 -14.29 -12.55
C ALA A 33 3.75 -13.83 -12.30
N SER A 34 3.40 -13.64 -11.03
CA SER A 34 2.13 -13.06 -10.60
C SER A 34 2.18 -11.54 -10.73
N ALA A 35 1.02 -10.91 -10.98
CA ALA A 35 0.91 -9.46 -10.93
C ALA A 35 1.27 -8.88 -9.55
N PHE A 36 1.13 -9.66 -8.48
CA PHE A 36 1.53 -9.27 -7.12
C PHE A 36 3.05 -9.28 -6.91
N ASP A 37 3.81 -10.01 -7.73
CA ASP A 37 5.28 -9.94 -7.67
C ASP A 37 5.75 -8.55 -8.08
N ILE A 38 5.06 -7.90 -9.02
CA ILE A 38 5.34 -6.53 -9.44
C ILE A 38 5.19 -5.57 -8.25
N THR A 39 4.07 -5.66 -7.52
CA THR A 39 3.81 -4.75 -6.39
C THR A 39 4.80 -4.98 -5.24
N GLN A 40 5.22 -6.21 -4.99
CA GLN A 40 6.29 -6.52 -4.02
C GLN A 40 7.63 -5.90 -4.40
N ASN A 41 8.01 -5.94 -5.68
CA ASN A 41 9.24 -5.27 -6.13
C ASN A 41 9.10 -3.73 -6.06
N PHE A 42 7.90 -3.16 -6.26
CA PHE A 42 7.66 -1.73 -6.05
C PHE A 42 7.80 -1.32 -4.57
N ILE A 43 7.34 -2.16 -3.63
CA ILE A 43 7.59 -1.97 -2.19
C ILE A 43 9.09 -1.93 -1.93
N SER A 44 9.83 -2.90 -2.48
CA SER A 44 11.29 -2.98 -2.29
C SER A 44 12.03 -1.73 -2.80
N ILE A 45 11.70 -1.24 -4.00
CA ILE A 45 12.30 -0.01 -4.54
C ILE A 45 11.98 1.21 -3.66
N SER A 46 10.70 1.41 -3.34
CA SER A 46 10.27 2.58 -2.58
C SER A 46 10.86 2.59 -1.16
N ALA A 47 10.92 1.42 -0.51
CA ALA A 47 11.56 1.25 0.79
C ALA A 47 13.08 1.49 0.74
N GLU A 48 13.79 0.98 -0.27
CA GLU A 48 15.23 1.21 -0.42
C GLU A 48 15.52 2.72 -0.57
N ARG A 49 14.71 3.43 -1.35
CA ARG A 49 14.84 4.89 -1.52
C ARG A 49 14.53 5.66 -0.26
N ALA A 50 13.45 5.32 0.44
CA ALA A 50 13.14 5.91 1.74
C ALA A 50 14.31 5.72 2.71
N LEU A 51 14.92 4.53 2.75
CA LEU A 51 16.06 4.23 3.62
C LEU A 51 17.34 4.99 3.21
N GLN A 52 17.61 5.15 1.92
CA GLN A 52 18.73 5.96 1.41
C GLN A 52 18.58 7.43 1.83
N ILE A 53 17.38 8.00 1.74
CA ILE A 53 17.11 9.39 2.14
C ILE A 53 17.12 9.53 3.67
N GLY A 54 16.53 8.57 4.39
CA GLY A 54 16.55 8.53 5.85
C GLY A 54 17.96 8.49 6.41
N LYS A 55 18.88 7.74 5.77
CA LYS A 55 20.32 7.77 6.10
C LYS A 55 20.93 9.15 5.89
N LYS A 56 20.67 9.81 4.75
CA LYS A 56 21.16 11.17 4.49
C LYS A 56 20.65 12.17 5.55
N ILE A 57 19.38 12.07 5.94
CA ILE A 57 18.80 12.91 6.99
C ILE A 57 19.48 12.64 8.34
N SER A 58 19.70 11.38 8.70
CA SER A 58 20.38 10.99 9.93
C SER A 58 21.83 11.50 9.97
N GLU A 59 22.55 11.43 8.85
CA GLU A 59 23.91 11.95 8.69
C GLU A 59 23.98 13.48 8.75
N ALA A 60 22.96 14.17 8.22
CA ALA A 60 22.84 15.63 8.24
C ALA A 60 22.38 16.18 9.61
N GLY A 61 21.67 15.38 10.41
CA GLY A 61 21.19 15.77 11.74
C GLY A 61 20.30 17.02 11.69
N ALA A 62 20.66 18.07 12.45
CA ALA A 62 19.89 19.31 12.53
C ALA A 62 19.98 20.19 11.26
N ASP A 63 20.88 19.89 10.33
CA ASP A 63 21.06 20.60 9.06
C ASP A 63 20.29 19.95 7.90
N ALA A 64 19.42 18.97 8.18
CA ALA A 64 18.61 18.29 7.16
C ALA A 64 17.69 19.28 6.41
N SER A 65 17.69 19.20 5.08
CA SER A 65 16.83 20.05 4.26
C SER A 65 15.37 19.68 4.45
N ALA A 66 14.48 20.68 4.54
CA ALA A 66 13.03 20.44 4.54
C ALA A 66 12.56 19.66 3.30
N GLN A 67 13.29 19.78 2.18
CA GLN A 67 13.04 19.03 0.97
C GLN A 67 13.33 17.52 1.15
N ASP A 68 14.41 17.16 1.85
CA ASP A 68 14.76 15.76 2.08
C ASP A 68 13.73 15.08 2.98
N THR A 69 13.22 15.78 4.00
CA THR A 69 12.15 15.28 4.88
C THR A 69 10.84 15.07 4.12
N GLN A 70 10.49 15.98 3.21
CA GLN A 70 9.31 15.83 2.36
C GLN A 70 9.48 14.67 1.37
N GLU A 71 10.66 14.50 0.80
CA GLU A 71 10.98 13.40 -0.10
C GLU A 71 10.90 12.06 0.64
N PHE A 72 11.50 11.95 1.83
CA PHE A 72 11.39 10.79 2.70
C PHE A 72 9.93 10.43 2.99
N SER A 73 9.12 11.41 3.38
CA SER A 73 7.69 11.20 3.65
C SER A 73 6.94 10.71 2.42
N SER A 74 7.27 11.21 1.23
CA SER A 74 6.63 10.80 -0.02
C SER A 74 6.97 9.35 -0.38
N TRP A 75 8.23 8.93 -0.21
CA TRP A 75 8.65 7.54 -0.45
C TRP A 75 8.12 6.57 0.62
N ASP A 76 8.05 6.98 1.88
CA ASP A 76 7.42 6.20 2.95
C ASP A 76 5.93 5.95 2.65
N LEU A 77 5.19 7.02 2.29
CA LEU A 77 3.79 6.90 1.91
C LEU A 77 3.59 6.05 0.64
N GLU A 78 4.47 6.15 -0.35
CA GLU A 78 4.40 5.27 -1.52
C GLU A 78 4.62 3.80 -1.15
N THR A 79 5.58 3.50 -0.26
CA THR A 79 5.84 2.14 0.25
C THR A 79 4.60 1.59 0.92
N LYS A 80 4.01 2.37 1.84
CA LYS A 80 2.76 2.04 2.53
C LYS A 80 1.61 1.80 1.54
N LEU A 81 1.53 2.57 0.46
CA LEU A 81 0.50 2.42 -0.58
C LEU A 81 0.66 1.11 -1.35
N TRP A 82 1.87 0.76 -1.80
CA TRP A 82 2.10 -0.50 -2.52
C TRP A 82 1.84 -1.72 -1.63
N HIS A 83 2.20 -1.64 -0.36
CA HIS A 83 1.88 -2.66 0.63
C HIS A 83 0.35 -2.82 0.79
N LEU A 84 -0.39 -1.72 0.91
CA LEU A 84 -1.84 -1.71 1.00
C LEU A 84 -2.52 -2.35 -0.22
N VAL A 85 -2.08 -1.95 -1.42
CA VAL A 85 -2.59 -2.49 -2.70
C VAL A 85 -2.37 -4.00 -2.75
N THR A 86 -1.20 -4.48 -2.35
CA THR A 86 -0.87 -5.90 -2.37
C THR A 86 -1.77 -6.69 -1.40
N ILE A 87 -1.91 -6.24 -0.15
CA ILE A 87 -2.74 -6.93 0.85
C ILE A 87 -4.22 -6.95 0.43
N LEU A 88 -4.78 -5.80 0.06
CA LEU A 88 -6.22 -5.72 -0.17
C LEU A 88 -6.64 -6.37 -1.49
N TYR A 89 -5.89 -6.18 -2.57
CA TYR A 89 -6.26 -6.79 -3.84
C TYR A 89 -5.93 -8.28 -3.89
N SER A 90 -4.91 -8.76 -3.18
CA SER A 90 -4.71 -10.22 -3.03
C SER A 90 -5.88 -10.86 -2.30
N PHE A 91 -6.44 -10.20 -1.29
CA PHE A 91 -7.64 -10.67 -0.60
C PHE A 91 -8.91 -10.56 -1.46
N ARG A 92 -9.17 -9.42 -2.09
CA ARG A 92 -10.37 -9.19 -2.91
C ARG A 92 -10.46 -10.08 -4.14
N LEU A 93 -9.32 -10.46 -4.70
CA LEU A 93 -9.23 -11.33 -5.88
C LEU A 93 -9.02 -12.80 -5.52
N SER A 94 -8.83 -13.13 -4.23
CA SER A 94 -8.76 -14.52 -3.79
C SER A 94 -10.11 -15.22 -3.93
N GLU A 95 -10.06 -16.55 -4.08
CA GLU A 95 -11.27 -17.37 -4.11
C GLU A 95 -12.00 -17.32 -2.77
N GLU A 96 -13.33 -17.38 -2.80
CA GLU A 96 -14.13 -17.41 -1.57
C GLU A 96 -13.76 -18.64 -0.74
N PRO A 97 -13.34 -18.47 0.53
CA PRO A 97 -12.95 -19.60 1.35
C PRO A 97 -14.16 -20.49 1.65
N GLU A 98 -13.94 -21.79 1.69
CA GLU A 98 -14.94 -22.72 2.22
C GLU A 98 -15.24 -22.36 3.67
N ILE A 99 -16.51 -22.05 3.96
CA ILE A 99 -16.93 -21.63 5.31
C ILE A 99 -16.75 -22.81 6.26
N MET A 100 -15.98 -22.60 7.31
CA MET A 100 -15.76 -23.61 8.35
C MET A 100 -17.09 -24.06 8.97
N ALA A 101 -17.27 -25.38 9.05
CA ALA A 101 -18.45 -25.95 9.67
C ALA A 101 -18.38 -25.76 11.19
N THR A 102 -19.37 -25.08 11.76
CA THR A 102 -19.49 -24.87 13.20
C THR A 102 -20.60 -25.74 13.79
N ARG A 103 -20.37 -26.25 15.00
CA ARG A 103 -21.36 -26.99 15.79
C ARG A 103 -21.71 -26.19 17.04
N GLU A 104 -22.81 -26.52 17.70
CA GLU A 104 -23.26 -25.83 18.91
C GLU A 104 -22.19 -25.87 20.02
N TYR A 105 -21.44 -26.97 20.13
CA TYR A 105 -20.39 -27.17 21.14
C TYR A 105 -19.00 -26.70 20.69
N SER A 106 -18.84 -26.21 19.46
CA SER A 106 -17.55 -25.67 19.00
C SER A 106 -17.13 -24.48 19.87
N SER A 107 -15.83 -24.33 20.07
CA SER A 107 -15.30 -23.19 20.82
C SER A 107 -15.71 -21.86 20.20
N PHE A 108 -15.69 -20.82 21.02
CA PHE A 108 -16.04 -19.49 20.56
C PHE A 108 -15.10 -19.00 19.46
N SER A 109 -13.80 -19.29 19.55
CA SER A 109 -12.82 -18.88 18.54
C SER A 109 -13.15 -19.49 17.17
N LYS A 110 -13.53 -20.77 17.10
CA LYS A 110 -13.98 -21.42 15.84
C LYS A 110 -15.24 -20.77 15.27
N LYS A 111 -16.21 -20.45 16.13
CA LYS A 111 -17.45 -19.75 15.73
C LYS A 111 -17.16 -18.33 15.21
N GLN A 112 -16.26 -17.61 15.86
CA GLN A 112 -15.82 -16.29 15.43
C GLN A 112 -15.08 -16.34 14.10
N GLN A 113 -14.18 -17.32 13.91
CA GLN A 113 -13.47 -17.50 12.65
C GLN A 113 -14.43 -17.77 11.49
N ALA A 114 -15.41 -18.66 11.68
CA ALA A 114 -16.45 -18.93 10.69
C ALA A 114 -17.31 -17.67 10.40
N PHE A 115 -17.65 -16.90 11.43
CA PHE A 115 -18.35 -15.63 11.26
C PHE A 115 -17.53 -14.62 10.44
N LEU A 116 -16.24 -14.47 10.73
CA LEU A 116 -15.34 -13.60 9.98
C LEU A 116 -15.17 -14.08 8.52
N GLN A 117 -15.07 -15.39 8.27
CA GLN A 117 -15.05 -15.94 6.91
C GLN A 117 -16.32 -15.61 6.13
N SER A 118 -17.49 -15.66 6.78
CA SER A 118 -18.77 -15.30 6.14
C SER A 118 -18.91 -13.79 5.84
N GLN A 119 -18.06 -12.94 6.42
CA GLN A 119 -18.14 -11.48 6.33
C GLN A 119 -16.85 -10.89 5.73
N PRO A 120 -16.69 -10.86 4.39
CA PRO A 120 -15.46 -10.40 3.75
C PRO A 120 -15.09 -8.96 4.13
N LYS A 121 -16.09 -8.09 4.32
CA LYS A 121 -15.86 -6.71 4.76
C LYS A 121 -15.19 -6.59 6.13
N LEU A 122 -15.48 -7.50 7.07
CA LEU A 122 -14.83 -7.49 8.39
C LEU A 122 -13.39 -8.00 8.29
N ARG A 123 -13.13 -8.97 7.41
CA ARG A 123 -11.76 -9.41 7.11
C ARG A 123 -10.94 -8.29 6.48
N GLU A 124 -11.52 -7.49 5.58
CA GLU A 124 -10.85 -6.28 5.08
C GLU A 124 -10.47 -5.33 6.21
N LEU A 125 -11.33 -5.10 7.21
CA LEU A 125 -10.98 -4.26 8.36
C LEU A 125 -9.79 -4.82 9.14
N ILE A 126 -9.73 -6.15 9.34
CA ILE A 126 -8.60 -6.81 10.00
C ILE A 126 -7.31 -6.59 9.20
N LEU A 127 -7.35 -6.78 7.88
CA LEU A 127 -6.21 -6.55 7.00
C LEU A 127 -5.74 -5.09 7.03
N ILE A 128 -6.67 -4.13 7.09
CA ILE A 128 -6.33 -2.71 7.20
C ILE A 128 -5.68 -2.41 8.57
N ILE A 129 -6.17 -2.99 9.66
CA ILE A 129 -5.55 -2.87 10.98
C ILE A 129 -4.13 -3.44 10.95
N GLN A 130 -3.94 -4.65 10.42
CA GLN A 130 -2.63 -5.28 10.30
C GLN A 130 -1.67 -4.44 9.46
N TRP A 131 -2.15 -3.87 8.35
CA TRP A 131 -1.39 -2.95 7.52
C TRP A 131 -0.98 -1.69 8.30
N LEU A 132 -1.90 -1.05 9.04
CA LEU A 132 -1.57 0.12 9.87
C LEU A 132 -0.53 -0.20 10.94
N GLN A 133 -0.69 -1.34 11.62
CA GLN A 133 0.20 -1.81 12.67
C GLN A 133 1.60 -2.16 12.14
N HIS A 134 1.68 -2.85 11.01
CA HIS A 134 2.96 -3.19 10.38
C HIS A 134 3.74 -1.95 9.94
N ASN A 135 3.05 -0.90 9.50
CA ASN A 135 3.65 0.35 9.05
C ASN A 135 3.74 1.41 10.17
N ALA A 136 3.48 1.03 11.42
CA ALA A 136 3.63 1.90 12.58
C ALA A 136 5.10 2.23 12.82
N GLN A 137 5.36 3.32 13.53
CA GLN A 137 6.72 3.68 13.92
C GLN A 137 7.26 2.67 14.93
N GLU A 138 8.55 2.32 14.79
CA GLU A 138 9.20 1.43 15.75
C GLU A 138 9.21 2.08 17.14
N VAL A 139 8.75 1.32 18.14
CA VAL A 139 8.65 1.80 19.51
C VAL A 139 9.96 1.50 20.25
N ASP A 140 10.64 2.57 20.65
CA ASP A 140 11.83 2.51 21.49
C ASP A 140 11.44 2.16 22.94
N VAL A 141 11.73 0.92 23.34
CA VAL A 141 11.45 0.45 24.69
C VAL A 141 12.58 0.89 25.63
N PRO A 142 12.30 1.68 26.69
CA PRO A 142 13.32 2.09 27.63
C PRO A 142 13.97 0.88 28.31
N VAL A 143 15.31 0.83 28.32
CA VAL A 143 16.05 -0.22 29.01
C VAL A 143 15.82 -0.08 30.52
N SER A 144 14.99 -0.94 31.06
CA SER A 144 14.75 -1.03 32.50
C SER A 144 15.87 -1.83 33.17
N PRO A 145 16.30 -1.44 34.39
CA PRO A 145 17.26 -2.24 35.14
C PRO A 145 16.68 -3.63 35.43
N GLU A 146 17.52 -4.67 35.37
CA GLU A 146 17.12 -6.05 35.66
C GLU A 146 16.43 -6.14 37.03
N ASN A 147 15.21 -6.70 37.07
CA ASN A 147 14.37 -6.87 38.27
C ASN A 147 13.79 -5.57 38.88
N ALA A 148 13.37 -4.61 38.05
CA ALA A 148 12.57 -3.49 38.52
C ALA A 148 11.23 -3.97 39.12
N SER A 149 11.13 -3.99 40.46
CA SER A 149 9.87 -4.30 41.14
C SER A 149 8.92 -3.10 41.09
N LYS A 150 7.62 -3.32 40.84
CA LYS A 150 6.62 -2.25 40.86
C LYS A 150 6.57 -1.56 42.24
N TRP A 151 6.43 -0.24 42.22
CA TRP A 151 6.25 0.63 43.41
C TRP A 151 7.34 0.51 44.48
N THR A 152 8.63 0.49 44.08
CA THR A 152 9.76 0.42 45.03
C THR A 152 9.76 1.57 46.03
N HIS A 153 9.49 2.80 45.60
CA HIS A 153 9.60 3.97 46.48
C HIS A 153 8.48 3.98 47.50
N THR A 154 7.27 3.59 47.09
CA THR A 154 6.11 3.40 47.96
C THR A 154 6.38 2.30 48.99
N ARG A 155 6.92 1.15 48.56
CA ARG A 155 7.32 0.07 49.46
C ARG A 155 8.36 0.52 50.49
N VAL A 156 9.40 1.24 50.06
CA VAL A 156 10.43 1.77 50.97
C VAL A 156 9.85 2.80 51.94
N ALA A 157 8.94 3.66 51.49
CA ALA A 157 8.26 4.62 52.35
C ALA A 157 7.40 3.95 53.42
N LEU A 158 6.71 2.86 53.08
CA LEU A 158 5.92 2.07 54.03
C LEU A 158 6.79 1.36 55.07
N GLN A 159 7.92 0.78 54.64
CA GLN A 159 8.88 0.14 55.56
C GLN A 159 9.52 1.14 56.53
N ASN A 160 9.77 2.36 56.06
CA ASN A 160 10.37 3.41 56.87
C ASN A 160 9.35 4.26 57.64
N ARG A 161 8.06 3.89 57.63
CA ARG A 161 6.98 4.67 58.28
C ARG A 161 7.25 4.90 59.76
N ASP A 162 7.68 3.87 60.47
CA ASP A 162 7.97 3.95 61.92
C ASP A 162 9.20 4.84 62.20
N LEU A 163 10.19 4.82 61.31
CA LEU A 163 11.38 5.68 61.41
C LEU A 163 11.05 7.15 61.10
N ALA A 164 10.20 7.40 60.11
CA ALA A 164 9.75 8.74 59.75
C ALA A 164 8.88 9.37 60.86
N ALA A 165 8.03 8.56 61.51
CA ALA A 165 7.25 8.99 62.68
C ALA A 165 8.15 9.42 63.85
N LEU A 166 9.29 8.74 64.07
CA LEU A 166 10.29 9.13 65.06
C LEU A 166 11.04 10.42 64.68
N ALA A 167 11.22 10.69 63.38
CA ALA A 167 11.88 11.88 62.87
C ALA A 167 10.98 13.14 62.84
N SER A 168 9.76 13.08 63.38
CA SER A 168 8.77 14.18 63.34
C SER A 168 8.46 14.70 61.92
N GLN A 169 8.67 13.85 60.90
CA GLN A 169 8.19 14.13 59.56
C GLN A 169 6.71 13.78 59.48
N ALA A 170 5.91 14.57 58.76
CA ALA A 170 4.51 14.27 58.55
C ALA A 170 4.38 12.86 57.95
N PRO A 171 3.52 11.98 58.50
CA PRO A 171 3.35 10.63 57.95
C PRO A 171 2.83 10.77 56.53
N ALA A 172 3.56 10.20 55.56
CA ALA A 172 3.08 10.15 54.19
C ALA A 172 1.89 9.18 54.14
N GLU A 173 0.71 9.67 53.75
CA GLU A 173 -0.51 8.86 53.57
C GLU A 173 -0.45 8.08 52.24
N PHE A 174 0.49 7.15 52.15
CA PHE A 174 0.55 6.20 51.03
C PHE A 174 -0.35 4.98 51.26
N VAL A 175 -0.63 4.25 50.18
CA VAL A 175 -1.37 2.98 50.21
C VAL A 175 -0.74 1.97 51.18
N ASP A 176 -1.56 1.20 51.91
CA ASP A 176 -1.07 0.20 52.86
C ASP A 176 -0.85 -1.18 52.20
N GLU A 177 -1.47 -1.42 51.03
CA GLU A 177 -1.41 -2.66 50.26
C GLU A 177 -0.78 -2.38 48.88
N LEU A 178 -0.07 -3.36 48.30
CA LEU A 178 0.73 -3.21 47.06
C LEU A 178 0.09 -3.90 45.84
N ASP A 179 -1.20 -4.17 45.88
CA ASP A 179 -2.01 -4.56 44.73
C ASP A 179 -2.31 -3.35 43.82
N PRO A 180 -2.40 -3.53 42.49
CA PRO A 180 -2.67 -2.43 41.55
C PRO A 180 -3.98 -1.67 41.81
N ASP A 181 -4.98 -2.30 42.44
CA ASP A 181 -6.25 -1.67 42.80
C ASP A 181 -6.24 -1.00 44.19
N ALA A 182 -5.16 -1.11 44.97
CA ALA A 182 -5.04 -0.48 46.28
C ALA A 182 -5.27 1.05 46.26
N PRO A 183 -4.75 1.82 45.28
CA PRO A 183 -5.03 3.26 45.19
C PRO A 183 -6.52 3.56 44.98
N LEU A 184 -7.23 2.71 44.22
CA LEU A 184 -8.66 2.85 43.93
C LEU A 184 -9.52 2.50 45.14
N ARG A 185 -9.16 1.43 45.86
CA ARG A 185 -9.89 0.90 47.02
C ARG A 185 -9.66 1.72 48.29
N LEU A 186 -8.41 2.10 48.56
CA LEU A 186 -8.02 2.83 49.78
C LEU A 186 -8.13 4.35 49.64
N LEU A 187 -8.27 4.86 48.41
CA LEU A 187 -8.29 6.29 48.10
C LEU A 187 -7.03 7.02 48.60
N LYS A 188 -5.89 6.33 48.56
CA LYS A 188 -4.57 6.85 48.93
C LYS A 188 -3.65 6.86 47.70
N GLY A 189 -2.72 7.80 47.67
CA GLY A 189 -1.75 7.92 46.59
C GLY A 189 -0.57 6.94 46.75
N ILE A 190 0.17 6.77 45.66
CA ILE A 190 1.50 6.14 45.67
C ILE A 190 2.58 7.24 45.67
N ALA A 191 3.84 6.85 45.85
CA ALA A 191 4.95 7.80 45.83
C ALA A 191 5.05 8.52 44.46
N PRO A 192 5.34 9.84 44.41
CA PRO A 192 5.42 10.59 43.15
C PRO A 192 6.47 10.07 42.14
N ALA A 193 7.54 9.43 42.63
CA ALA A 193 8.55 8.81 41.76
C ALA A 193 7.99 7.56 41.06
N ASP A 194 7.16 6.79 41.76
CA ASP A 194 6.51 5.60 41.19
C ASP A 194 5.43 6.02 40.19
N LEU A 195 4.65 7.08 40.46
CA LEU A 195 3.68 7.63 39.49
C LEU A 195 4.32 8.02 38.15
N LYS A 196 5.51 8.64 38.18
CA LYS A 196 6.24 9.00 36.95
C LYS A 196 6.73 7.76 36.20
N THR A 197 7.17 6.75 36.93
CA THR A 197 7.64 5.49 36.35
C THR A 197 6.48 4.74 35.70
N ASP A 198 5.33 4.66 36.37
CA ASP A 198 4.11 4.06 35.82
C ASP A 198 3.63 4.82 34.58
N ALA A 199 3.67 6.15 34.56
CA ALA A 199 3.27 6.93 33.39
C ALA A 199 4.11 6.59 32.14
N ILE A 200 5.44 6.51 32.28
CA ILE A 200 6.34 6.15 31.18
C ILE A 200 6.09 4.71 30.71
N ASN A 201 5.92 3.78 31.66
CA ASN A 201 5.66 2.38 31.33
C ASN A 201 4.32 2.22 30.61
N TYR A 202 3.25 2.90 31.05
CA TYR A 202 1.95 2.83 30.41
C TYR A 202 1.94 3.50 29.03
N GLU A 203 2.67 4.58 28.84
CA GLU A 203 2.87 5.20 27.53
C GLU A 203 3.57 4.23 26.56
N THR A 204 4.69 3.63 26.99
CA THR A 204 5.41 2.62 26.20
C THR A 204 4.52 1.41 25.85
N ILE A 205 3.74 0.92 26.81
CA ILE A 205 2.81 -0.20 26.58
C ILE A 205 1.69 0.21 25.61
N TYR A 206 1.16 1.42 25.73
CA TYR A 206 0.14 1.94 24.83
C TYR A 206 0.66 2.00 23.39
N ASP A 207 1.87 2.52 23.18
CA ASP A 207 2.48 2.61 21.86
C ASP A 207 2.74 1.21 21.26
N LEU A 208 3.25 0.26 22.06
CA LEU A 208 3.43 -1.14 21.63
C LEU A 208 2.09 -1.81 21.25
N VAL A 209 1.02 -1.50 21.99
CA VAL A 209 -0.33 -2.02 21.71
C VAL A 209 -0.89 -1.43 20.41
N LEU A 210 -0.69 -0.13 20.17
CA LEU A 210 -1.08 0.50 18.90
C LEU A 210 -0.29 -0.05 17.72
N ALA A 211 1.00 -0.35 17.90
CA ALA A 211 1.84 -1.01 16.89
C ALA A 211 1.49 -2.50 16.66
N GLY A 212 0.58 -3.08 17.45
CA GLY A 212 0.21 -4.50 17.37
C GLY A 212 1.23 -5.46 17.97
N GLU A 213 2.27 -4.96 18.64
CA GLU A 213 3.34 -5.75 19.25
C GLU A 213 2.96 -6.23 20.66
N TYR A 214 1.84 -6.97 20.76
CA TYR A 214 1.29 -7.43 22.04
C TYR A 214 2.28 -8.23 22.89
N GLN A 215 3.11 -9.09 22.26
CA GLN A 215 4.09 -9.88 23.00
C GLN A 215 5.16 -9.01 23.65
N ARG A 216 5.70 -8.02 22.91
CA ARG A 216 6.66 -7.05 23.47
C ARG A 216 6.03 -6.22 24.58
N ALA A 217 4.76 -5.85 24.44
CA ALA A 217 4.01 -5.16 25.49
C ALA A 217 3.85 -6.02 26.77
N VAL A 218 3.54 -7.31 26.63
CA VAL A 218 3.45 -8.28 27.74
C VAL A 218 4.81 -8.47 28.41
N ASP A 219 5.88 -8.60 27.64
CA ASP A 219 7.23 -8.77 28.15
C ASP A 219 7.69 -7.52 28.91
N HIS A 220 7.44 -6.33 28.36
CA HIS A 220 7.75 -5.06 29.02
C HIS A 220 6.93 -4.87 30.31
N ALA A 221 5.63 -5.18 30.28
CA ALA A 221 4.79 -5.16 31.47
C ALA A 221 5.30 -6.13 32.55
N THR A 222 5.79 -7.32 32.16
CA THR A 222 6.35 -8.32 33.08
C THR A 222 7.68 -7.86 33.67
N GLN A 223 8.57 -7.27 32.86
CA GLN A 223 9.88 -6.76 33.29
C GLN A 223 9.78 -5.58 34.26
N THR A 224 8.75 -4.73 34.10
CA THR A 224 8.48 -3.58 34.97
C THR A 224 7.65 -3.92 36.22
N GLY A 225 7.28 -5.19 36.40
CA GLY A 225 6.46 -5.66 37.52
C GLY A 225 4.96 -5.33 37.40
N ASN A 226 4.50 -4.89 36.23
CA ASN A 226 3.10 -4.63 35.89
C ASN A 226 2.34 -5.91 35.51
N TYR A 227 2.42 -6.95 36.34
CA TYR A 227 1.88 -8.29 36.04
C TYR A 227 0.37 -8.31 35.78
N THR A 228 -0.42 -7.50 36.49
CA THR A 228 -1.87 -7.43 36.25
C THR A 228 -2.20 -6.89 34.86
N LEU A 229 -1.47 -5.87 34.40
CA LEU A 229 -1.63 -5.35 33.04
C LEU A 229 -1.16 -6.37 32.01
N ALA A 230 -0.06 -7.08 32.27
CA ALA A 230 0.39 -8.19 31.42
C ALA A 230 -0.71 -9.26 31.27
N LEU A 231 -1.40 -9.63 32.35
CA LEU A 231 -2.54 -10.57 32.30
C LEU A 231 -3.72 -10.02 31.48
N ILE A 232 -4.02 -8.73 31.59
CA ILE A 232 -5.06 -8.09 30.77
C ILE A 232 -4.69 -8.17 29.28
N LEU A 233 -3.43 -7.90 28.93
CA LEU A 233 -2.92 -7.97 27.56
C LEU A 233 -2.96 -9.41 27.00
N VAL A 234 -2.54 -10.40 27.79
CA VAL A 234 -2.66 -11.82 27.41
C VAL A 234 -4.13 -12.20 27.18
N GLY A 235 -5.03 -11.75 28.06
CA GLY A 235 -6.46 -11.92 27.91
C GLY A 235 -7.04 -11.25 26.66
N ALA A 236 -6.39 -10.19 26.15
CA ALA A 236 -6.76 -9.54 24.90
C ALA A 236 -6.44 -10.39 23.67
N GLN A 237 -5.28 -11.05 23.66
CA GLN A 237 -4.79 -11.84 22.52
C GLN A 237 -5.38 -13.26 22.46
N GLN A 238 -5.59 -13.90 23.61
CA GLN A 238 -5.96 -15.32 23.66
C GLN A 238 -7.47 -15.54 23.77
N GLU A 239 -8.07 -15.98 22.67
CA GLU A 239 -9.43 -16.54 22.67
C GLU A 239 -9.40 -18.00 23.16
N TYR A 240 -10.51 -18.47 23.75
CA TYR A 240 -10.59 -19.85 24.18
C TYR A 240 -10.64 -20.81 22.99
N VAL A 241 -9.72 -21.77 22.99
CA VAL A 241 -9.65 -22.87 22.04
C VAL A 241 -9.56 -24.18 22.82
N ASP A 242 -10.33 -25.17 22.38
CA ASP A 242 -10.29 -26.51 22.94
C ASP A 242 -9.94 -27.52 21.83
N PRO A 243 -8.69 -28.00 21.78
CA PRO A 243 -8.23 -28.93 20.76
C PRO A 243 -9.07 -30.21 20.66
N VAL A 244 -9.70 -30.65 21.76
CA VAL A 244 -10.52 -31.87 21.78
C VAL A 244 -11.90 -31.61 21.16
N LEU A 245 -12.47 -30.42 21.36
CA LEU A 245 -13.78 -30.05 20.81
C LEU A 245 -13.68 -29.56 19.35
N ASP A 246 -12.60 -28.85 19.03
CA ASP A 246 -12.39 -28.21 17.73
C ASP A 246 -11.63 -29.09 16.74
N GLY A 247 -10.97 -30.15 17.22
CA GLY A 247 -10.03 -31.03 16.51
C GLY A 247 -10.60 -31.90 15.39
N ASP A 248 -11.91 -31.86 15.14
CA ASP A 248 -12.56 -32.61 14.05
C ASP A 248 -12.05 -32.21 12.64
N GLU A 249 -11.31 -31.11 12.48
CA GLU A 249 -10.70 -30.67 11.20
C GLU A 249 -9.19 -30.90 11.07
N TYR A 250 -8.47 -31.22 12.15
CA TYR A 250 -7.00 -31.38 12.10
C TYR A 250 -6.53 -32.84 11.95
N MET A 251 -7.44 -33.82 12.05
CA MET A 251 -7.16 -35.25 11.83
C MET A 251 -7.38 -35.70 10.38
N ALA A 252 -7.79 -34.80 9.47
CA ALA A 252 -8.06 -35.13 8.06
C ALA A 252 -6.90 -34.81 7.10
N ASN A 253 -5.93 -33.98 7.53
CA ASN A 253 -4.76 -33.62 6.74
C ASN A 253 -3.49 -34.05 7.48
N GLU A 254 -3.10 -35.31 7.36
CA GLU A 254 -1.71 -35.71 7.58
C GLU A 254 -0.84 -34.92 6.58
N PRO A 255 0.12 -34.09 7.01
CA PRO A 255 1.01 -33.43 6.08
C PRO A 255 2.00 -34.46 5.53
N GLU A 256 1.91 -34.80 4.25
CA GLU A 256 2.90 -35.64 3.55
C GLU A 256 4.30 -35.02 3.48
N ASN A 257 4.48 -33.76 3.90
CA ASN A 257 5.78 -33.11 3.94
C ASN A 257 6.03 -32.48 5.30
N GLY A 258 6.99 -33.07 6.03
CA GLY A 258 7.43 -32.62 7.35
C GLY A 258 8.19 -31.30 7.28
N ASP A 259 7.46 -30.20 7.31
CA ASP A 259 8.02 -28.90 7.68
C ASP A 259 7.57 -28.53 9.10
N PHE A 260 8.53 -28.09 9.91
CA PHE A 260 8.38 -27.82 11.33
C PHE A 260 7.78 -26.43 11.56
N LEU A 261 7.04 -26.28 12.68
CA LEU A 261 6.66 -25.06 13.41
C LEU A 261 5.25 -24.46 13.18
N GLU A 262 4.26 -25.06 13.85
CA GLU A 262 3.61 -24.45 15.02
C GLU A 262 3.03 -25.59 15.86
N SER A 263 3.55 -25.78 17.07
CA SER A 263 3.03 -26.79 17.98
C SER A 263 1.59 -26.40 18.37
N GLN A 264 0.60 -27.02 17.73
CA GLN A 264 -0.81 -26.86 18.08
C GLN A 264 -0.98 -27.09 19.59
N PRO A 265 -1.77 -26.26 20.29
CA PRO A 265 -1.98 -26.42 21.72
C PRO A 265 -2.52 -27.83 21.99
N GLN A 266 -1.84 -28.59 22.84
CA GLN A 266 -2.28 -29.94 23.24
C GLN A 266 -3.30 -29.90 24.37
N GLU A 267 -3.43 -28.73 25.02
CA GLU A 267 -4.30 -28.50 26.16
C GLU A 267 -5.25 -27.32 25.87
N PRO A 268 -6.47 -27.33 26.44
CA PRO A 268 -7.38 -26.18 26.37
C PRO A 268 -6.72 -24.92 26.94
N SER A 269 -6.80 -23.83 26.20
CA SER A 269 -6.14 -22.57 26.56
C SER A 269 -6.96 -21.36 26.15
N GLY A 270 -6.59 -20.18 26.66
CA GLY A 270 -7.28 -18.92 26.41
C GLY A 270 -8.47 -18.65 27.31
N LEU A 271 -9.21 -17.58 27.00
CA LEU A 271 -10.24 -17.02 27.88
C LEU A 271 -11.67 -17.42 27.45
N GLN A 272 -12.34 -18.24 28.24
CA GLN A 272 -13.71 -18.72 27.96
C GLN A 272 -14.71 -17.56 27.91
N HIS A 273 -14.76 -16.73 28.96
CA HIS A 273 -15.73 -15.63 29.07
C HIS A 273 -15.17 -14.32 28.48
N LYS A 274 -14.79 -14.35 27.20
CA LYS A 274 -14.18 -13.20 26.50
C LYS A 274 -15.09 -11.96 26.47
N TYR A 275 -16.40 -12.15 26.35
CA TYR A 275 -17.35 -11.03 26.36
C TYR A 275 -17.42 -10.34 27.73
N LEU A 276 -17.45 -11.12 28.81
CA LEU A 276 -17.40 -10.60 30.18
C LEU A 276 -16.10 -9.83 30.43
N TRP A 277 -14.97 -10.31 29.91
CA TRP A 277 -13.70 -9.59 29.96
C TRP A 277 -13.77 -8.26 29.22
N LEU A 278 -14.33 -8.21 28.01
CA LEU A 278 -14.52 -6.94 27.28
C LEU A 278 -15.36 -5.94 28.09
N GLN A 279 -16.45 -6.40 28.72
CA GLN A 279 -17.30 -5.56 29.57
C GLN A 279 -16.55 -5.05 30.81
N THR A 280 -15.71 -5.90 31.40
CA THR A 280 -14.90 -5.56 32.59
C THR A 280 -13.82 -4.54 32.25
N VAL A 281 -13.07 -4.76 31.16
CA VAL A 281 -12.03 -3.84 30.68
C VAL A 281 -12.62 -2.50 30.26
N PHE A 282 -13.80 -2.50 29.64
CA PHE A 282 -14.51 -1.26 29.32
C PHE A 282 -14.97 -0.49 30.56
N ASN A 283 -15.44 -1.17 31.60
CA ASN A 283 -15.74 -0.49 32.86
C ASN A 283 -14.47 0.10 33.50
N LEU A 284 -13.35 -0.62 33.42
CA LEU A 284 -12.07 -0.16 33.92
C LEU A 284 -11.59 1.10 33.17
N SER A 285 -11.76 1.18 31.85
CA SER A 285 -11.38 2.36 31.06
C SER A 285 -12.16 3.64 31.44
N ARG A 286 -13.35 3.49 32.03
CA ARG A 286 -14.21 4.60 32.48
C ARG A 286 -13.88 5.11 33.88
N GLU A 287 -13.00 4.43 34.61
CA GLU A 287 -12.63 4.83 35.95
C GLU A 287 -11.66 6.04 35.91
N GLU A 288 -12.19 7.24 36.17
CA GLU A 288 -11.44 8.51 36.07
C GLU A 288 -10.25 8.62 37.05
N ARG A 289 -10.24 7.78 38.09
CA ARG A 289 -9.16 7.73 39.08
C ARG A 289 -7.90 7.04 38.57
N LEU A 290 -7.98 6.31 37.46
CA LEU A 290 -6.83 5.69 36.83
C LEU A 290 -6.03 6.71 36.00
N PRO A 291 -4.71 6.49 35.83
CA PRO A 291 -3.90 7.27 34.91
C PRO A 291 -4.49 7.28 33.50
N THR A 292 -4.36 8.41 32.80
CA THR A 292 -4.90 8.57 31.45
C THR A 292 -4.39 7.50 30.51
N GLN A 293 -3.08 7.27 30.44
CA GLN A 293 -2.44 6.28 29.56
C GLN A 293 -2.96 4.86 29.80
N GLU A 294 -3.17 4.50 31.08
CA GLU A 294 -3.72 3.19 31.44
C GLU A 294 -5.16 3.03 30.91
N ARG A 295 -5.99 4.07 31.03
CA ARG A 295 -7.36 4.09 30.50
C ARG A 295 -7.39 4.02 28.97
N LEU A 296 -6.42 4.63 28.30
CA LEU A 296 -6.30 4.61 26.83
C LEU A 296 -6.09 3.18 26.31
N ILE A 297 -5.19 2.42 26.95
CA ILE A 297 -4.98 0.98 26.67
C ILE A 297 -6.31 0.23 26.82
N TYR A 298 -6.99 0.37 27.96
CA TYR A 298 -8.24 -0.35 28.20
C TYR A 298 -9.36 0.04 27.22
N SER A 299 -9.44 1.32 26.85
CA SER A 299 -10.42 1.75 25.86
C SER A 299 -10.13 1.14 24.49
N TYR A 300 -8.86 1.11 24.07
CA TYR A 300 -8.45 0.49 22.81
C TYR A 300 -8.77 -1.01 22.78
N LEU A 301 -8.36 -1.76 23.81
CA LEU A 301 -8.57 -3.22 23.90
C LEU A 301 -10.05 -3.61 23.94
N SER A 302 -10.87 -2.81 24.62
CA SER A 302 -12.31 -3.08 24.72
C SER A 302 -13.09 -2.62 23.49
N GLY A 303 -12.49 -1.79 22.62
CA GLY A 303 -13.15 -1.12 21.50
C GLY A 303 -14.29 -0.20 21.95
N GLY A 304 -14.15 0.41 23.13
CA GLY A 304 -15.12 1.29 23.77
C GLY A 304 -15.18 2.70 23.18
N ASP A 305 -15.28 3.71 24.03
CA ASP A 305 -15.24 5.12 23.60
C ASP A 305 -13.80 5.53 23.25
N GLN A 306 -13.52 5.64 21.95
CA GLN A 306 -12.19 6.03 21.44
C GLN A 306 -11.97 7.55 21.42
N THR A 307 -12.92 8.37 21.90
CA THR A 307 -12.81 9.84 21.82
C THR A 307 -11.54 10.36 22.51
N GLU A 308 -11.15 9.80 23.65
CA GLU A 308 -9.90 10.19 24.33
C GLU A 308 -8.66 9.71 23.57
N ASN A 309 -8.67 8.48 23.05
CA ASN A 309 -7.58 7.94 22.23
C ASN A 309 -7.34 8.79 20.97
N ILE A 310 -8.41 9.19 20.28
CA ILE A 310 -8.31 10.03 19.07
C ILE A 310 -7.76 11.42 19.40
N ARG A 311 -8.13 11.98 20.56
CA ARG A 311 -7.55 13.26 21.02
C ARG A 311 -6.07 13.13 21.37
N HIS A 312 -5.65 12.00 21.92
CA HIS A 312 -4.24 11.74 22.21
C HIS A 312 -3.43 11.52 20.92
N ALA A 313 -3.96 10.79 19.94
CA ALA A 313 -3.30 10.60 18.65
C ALA A 313 -3.11 11.92 17.89
N GLY A 314 -3.98 12.91 18.12
CA GLY A 314 -3.78 14.29 17.72
C GLY A 314 -3.71 14.48 16.20
N GLU A 315 -2.50 14.71 15.69
CA GLU A 315 -2.22 14.93 14.26
C GLU A 315 -1.80 13.66 13.52
N ASN A 316 -1.58 12.53 14.21
CA ASN A 316 -1.20 11.29 13.54
C ASN A 316 -2.40 10.64 12.83
N TRP A 317 -2.42 10.73 11.50
CA TRP A 317 -3.48 10.16 10.67
C TRP A 317 -3.56 8.63 10.75
N ASP A 318 -2.40 7.94 10.79
CA ASP A 318 -2.34 6.47 10.76
C ASP A 318 -2.99 5.90 12.05
N ASP A 319 -2.61 6.46 13.21
CA ASP A 319 -3.19 6.10 14.52
C ASP A 319 -4.68 6.44 14.61
N CYS A 320 -5.09 7.62 14.14
CA CYS A 320 -6.50 8.00 14.14
C CYS A 320 -7.36 7.03 13.30
N LEU A 321 -6.87 6.64 12.11
CA LEU A 321 -7.54 5.67 11.26
C LEU A 321 -7.64 4.31 11.96
N LEU A 322 -6.54 3.85 12.59
CA LEU A 322 -6.49 2.60 13.35
C LEU A 322 -7.54 2.59 14.45
N LEU A 323 -7.64 3.65 15.25
CA LEU A 323 -8.60 3.76 16.34
C LEU A 323 -10.05 3.67 15.86
N TYR A 324 -10.40 4.38 14.78
CA TYR A 324 -11.75 4.31 14.22
C TYR A 324 -12.09 2.94 13.65
N ILE A 325 -11.16 2.31 12.92
CA ILE A 325 -11.37 0.98 12.32
C ILE A 325 -11.44 -0.10 13.41
N ASN A 326 -10.57 -0.03 14.42
CA ASN A 326 -10.61 -0.94 15.56
C ASN A 326 -11.94 -0.84 16.33
N GLN A 327 -12.47 0.37 16.53
CA GLN A 327 -13.79 0.57 17.15
C GLN A 327 -14.89 -0.10 16.32
N LEU A 328 -14.86 0.06 14.99
CA LEU A 328 -15.84 -0.54 14.08
C LEU A 328 -15.77 -2.07 14.10
N LEU A 329 -14.56 -2.64 13.94
CA LEU A 329 -14.35 -4.09 13.96
C LEU A 329 -14.79 -4.69 15.29
N THR A 330 -14.30 -4.16 16.41
CA THR A 330 -14.61 -4.67 17.74
C THR A 330 -16.10 -4.59 18.04
N HIS A 331 -16.78 -3.55 17.57
CA HIS A 331 -18.25 -3.46 17.70
C HIS A 331 -18.99 -4.58 16.96
N HIS A 332 -18.58 -4.91 15.73
CA HIS A 332 -19.19 -6.01 14.98
C HIS A 332 -18.92 -7.37 15.62
N VAL A 333 -17.68 -7.60 16.09
CA VAL A 333 -17.33 -8.83 16.82
C VAL A 333 -18.11 -8.93 18.13
N ARG A 334 -18.23 -7.84 18.90
CA ARG A 334 -19.04 -7.82 20.13
C ARG A 334 -20.51 -8.10 19.89
N LYS A 335 -21.11 -7.53 18.83
CA LYS A 335 -22.51 -7.85 18.48
C LYS A 335 -22.70 -9.32 18.15
N PHE A 336 -21.74 -9.92 17.44
CA PHE A 336 -21.74 -11.35 17.18
C PHE A 336 -21.63 -12.16 18.48
N MET A 337 -20.71 -11.79 19.39
CA MET A 337 -20.59 -12.38 20.73
C MET A 337 -21.89 -12.33 21.51
N GLU A 338 -22.49 -11.14 21.62
CA GLU A 338 -23.75 -10.92 22.34
C GLU A 338 -24.88 -11.78 21.78
N SER A 339 -24.97 -11.94 20.45
CA SER A 339 -25.98 -12.79 19.82
C SER A 339 -25.75 -14.29 20.01
N SER A 340 -24.51 -14.69 20.28
CA SER A 340 -24.09 -16.09 20.42
C SER A 340 -24.11 -16.59 21.87
N LEU A 341 -24.25 -15.68 22.84
CA LEU A 341 -24.24 -15.99 24.27
C LEU A 341 -25.64 -16.23 24.81
N GLU A 342 -25.76 -17.23 25.70
CA GLU A 342 -26.96 -17.39 26.53
C GLU A 342 -26.99 -16.30 27.62
N SER A 343 -28.17 -15.82 27.97
CA SER A 343 -28.44 -14.56 28.71
C SER A 343 -27.85 -14.45 30.13
N GLN A 344 -27.11 -15.43 30.63
CA GLN A 344 -26.62 -15.50 32.01
C GLN A 344 -25.19 -14.98 32.21
N GLU A 345 -24.45 -14.64 31.15
CA GLU A 345 -23.01 -14.30 31.23
C GLU A 345 -22.67 -12.84 30.85
N SER A 346 -23.59 -11.89 31.11
CA SER A 346 -23.36 -10.47 30.78
C SER A 346 -23.51 -9.54 31.97
N LEU A 347 -22.60 -8.57 32.11
CA LEU A 347 -22.76 -7.40 32.96
C LEU A 347 -23.79 -6.43 32.35
N ALA A 348 -24.44 -5.62 33.20
CA ALA A 348 -25.34 -4.55 32.77
C ALA A 348 -24.57 -3.32 32.24
N VAL A 349 -23.77 -3.53 31.20
CA VAL A 349 -22.87 -2.53 30.61
C VAL A 349 -23.24 -2.34 29.16
N SER A 350 -23.59 -1.11 28.79
CA SER A 350 -23.90 -0.74 27.42
C SER A 350 -22.68 -0.11 26.76
N PHE A 351 -22.18 -0.73 25.69
CA PHE A 351 -21.12 -0.15 24.87
C PHE A 351 -21.69 0.98 24.00
N PRO A 352 -20.91 2.06 23.76
CA PRO A 352 -21.30 3.07 22.81
C PRO A 352 -21.34 2.46 21.40
N THR A 353 -22.35 2.84 20.63
CA THR A 353 -22.35 2.55 19.19
C THR A 353 -21.27 3.39 18.51
N PRO A 354 -20.45 2.82 17.60
CA PRO A 354 -19.47 3.58 16.84
C PRO A 354 -20.11 4.79 16.15
N HIS A 355 -19.38 5.90 16.10
CA HIS A 355 -19.84 7.12 15.42
C HIS A 355 -19.98 6.94 13.91
N HIS A 356 -19.24 5.98 13.35
CA HIS A 356 -19.18 5.72 11.92
C HIS A 356 -19.50 4.24 11.63
N THR A 357 -20.17 4.01 10.51
CA THR A 357 -20.60 2.67 10.07
C THR A 357 -19.80 2.14 8.88
N SER A 358 -18.94 2.96 8.28
CA SER A 358 -18.14 2.62 7.10
C SER A 358 -16.80 3.35 7.11
N VAL A 359 -15.81 2.77 6.44
CA VAL A 359 -14.48 3.38 6.25
C VAL A 359 -14.58 4.72 5.50
N GLU A 360 -15.48 4.83 4.54
CA GLU A 360 -15.75 6.09 3.83
C GLU A 360 -16.18 7.22 4.78
N ASN A 361 -17.07 6.93 5.73
CA ASN A 361 -17.53 7.93 6.71
C ASN A 361 -16.41 8.34 7.68
N ILE A 362 -15.50 7.41 7.99
CA ILE A 362 -14.31 7.66 8.81
C ILE A 362 -13.38 8.63 8.08
N LEU A 363 -12.99 8.31 6.84
CA LEU A 363 -12.11 9.15 6.02
C LEU A 363 -12.69 10.56 5.80
N ASN A 364 -14.00 10.66 5.56
CA ASN A 364 -14.69 11.95 5.41
C ASN A 364 -14.68 12.78 6.70
N THR A 365 -14.70 12.13 7.87
CA THR A 365 -14.61 12.81 9.17
C THR A 365 -13.19 13.30 9.42
N MET A 366 -12.19 12.48 9.12
CA MET A 366 -10.77 12.84 9.23
C MET A 366 -10.43 14.04 8.33
N LEU A 367 -10.92 14.04 7.08
CA LEU A 367 -10.72 15.16 6.15
C LEU A 367 -11.32 16.49 6.64
N LYS A 368 -12.42 16.45 7.40
CA LYS A 368 -13.08 17.63 7.98
C LYS A 368 -12.47 18.08 9.31
N SER A 369 -11.64 17.25 9.93
CA SER A 369 -10.99 17.57 11.19
C SER A 369 -9.95 18.67 10.98
N ALA A 370 -9.88 19.63 11.91
CA ALA A 370 -8.89 20.71 11.83
C ALA A 370 -7.45 20.20 11.99
N ALA A 371 -7.24 19.15 12.80
CA ALA A 371 -5.91 18.57 13.03
C ALA A 371 -5.42 17.73 11.85
N LEU A 372 -6.31 16.92 11.25
CA LEU A 372 -5.95 15.94 10.21
C LEU A 372 -6.24 16.42 8.78
N GLY A 373 -6.82 17.61 8.61
CA GLY A 373 -7.33 18.08 7.33
C GLY A 373 -6.22 18.27 6.28
N GLU A 374 -5.05 18.75 6.68
CA GLU A 374 -3.90 18.91 5.76
C GLU A 374 -3.27 17.56 5.41
N GLU A 375 -3.04 16.71 6.42
CA GLU A 375 -2.53 15.35 6.22
C GLU A 375 -3.46 14.50 5.34
N SER A 376 -4.78 14.63 5.51
CA SER A 376 -5.79 13.90 4.72
C SER A 376 -5.87 14.37 3.26
N LYS A 377 -5.38 15.58 2.94
CA LYS A 377 -5.31 16.10 1.57
C LYS A 377 -4.04 15.66 0.83
N ASN A 378 -3.09 15.03 1.53
CA ASN A 378 -1.89 14.51 0.89
C ASN A 378 -2.27 13.56 -0.28
N PRO A 379 -1.72 13.73 -1.50
CA PRO A 379 -2.12 12.94 -2.66
C PRO A 379 -2.01 11.42 -2.44
N PHE A 380 -0.95 10.94 -1.77
CA PHE A 380 -0.79 9.51 -1.50
C PHE A 380 -1.88 8.99 -0.57
N ARG A 381 -2.25 9.76 0.46
CA ARG A 381 -3.33 9.35 1.39
C ARG A 381 -4.71 9.40 0.76
N VAL A 382 -4.93 10.32 -0.19
CA VAL A 382 -6.15 10.32 -1.01
C VAL A 382 -6.20 9.06 -1.88
N ILE A 383 -5.08 8.67 -2.50
CA ILE A 383 -4.98 7.43 -3.29
C ILE A 383 -5.20 6.21 -2.38
N MET A 384 -4.54 6.12 -1.22
CA MET A 384 -4.77 5.06 -0.22
C MET A 384 -6.24 5.00 0.18
N GLY A 385 -6.87 6.16 0.46
CA GLY A 385 -8.29 6.28 0.75
C GLY A 385 -9.17 5.65 -0.33
N SER A 386 -8.84 5.86 -1.61
CA SER A 386 -9.54 5.24 -2.74
C SER A 386 -9.37 3.71 -2.79
N VAL A 387 -8.20 3.19 -2.40
CA VAL A 387 -7.93 1.75 -2.31
C VAL A 387 -8.70 1.13 -1.12
N LEU A 388 -8.69 1.80 0.04
CA LEU A 388 -9.40 1.38 1.25
C LEU A 388 -10.91 1.20 1.01
N ILE A 389 -11.54 2.10 0.24
CA ILE A 389 -12.99 2.05 -0.07
C ILE A 389 -13.33 1.28 -1.37
N ASP A 390 -12.34 0.65 -1.99
CA ASP A 390 -12.46 -0.07 -3.27
C ASP A 390 -12.98 0.78 -4.45
N GLN A 391 -12.56 2.04 -4.53
CA GLN A 391 -12.93 2.98 -5.59
C GLN A 391 -11.74 3.49 -6.40
N LEU A 392 -10.63 2.74 -6.46
CA LEU A 392 -9.43 3.11 -7.20
C LEU A 392 -9.73 3.49 -8.65
N ASN A 393 -10.50 2.67 -9.38
CA ASN A 393 -10.81 2.96 -10.79
C ASN A 393 -11.66 4.22 -10.96
N PHE A 394 -12.62 4.47 -10.06
CA PHE A 394 -13.40 5.70 -10.07
C PHE A 394 -12.53 6.93 -9.78
N PHE A 395 -11.58 6.80 -8.86
CA PHE A 395 -10.58 7.83 -8.60
C PHE A 395 -9.73 8.12 -9.84
N LEU A 396 -9.14 7.10 -10.46
CA LEU A 396 -8.33 7.25 -11.69
C LEU A 396 -9.13 7.92 -12.83
N ASP A 397 -10.39 7.53 -12.99
CA ASP A 397 -11.33 8.11 -13.94
C ASP A 397 -11.55 9.61 -13.69
N ASN A 398 -11.75 9.99 -12.44
CA ASN A 398 -11.98 11.38 -12.04
C ASN A 398 -10.72 12.23 -12.18
N THR A 399 -9.54 11.70 -11.84
CA THR A 399 -8.26 12.39 -12.06
C THR A 399 -8.00 12.65 -13.55
N CYS A 400 -8.51 11.79 -14.44
CA CYS A 400 -8.43 12.02 -15.89
C CYS A 400 -9.49 12.99 -16.44
N LYS A 401 -10.71 12.99 -15.88
CA LYS A 401 -11.83 13.82 -16.35
C LYS A 401 -11.78 15.24 -15.81
N SER A 402 -11.49 15.38 -14.52
CA SER A 402 -11.25 16.67 -13.93
C SER A 402 -9.86 17.13 -14.36
N SER A 403 -9.74 18.34 -14.87
CA SER A 403 -8.44 18.96 -15.18
C SER A 403 -7.68 19.29 -13.88
N GLN A 404 -7.57 18.34 -12.94
CA GLN A 404 -6.67 18.36 -11.78
C GLN A 404 -5.22 18.23 -12.28
N LEU A 405 -4.84 19.16 -13.15
CA LEU A 405 -3.54 19.24 -13.81
C LEU A 405 -2.43 19.26 -12.76
N SER A 406 -2.65 19.90 -11.61
CA SER A 406 -1.66 20.00 -10.54
C SER A 406 -1.22 18.65 -9.94
N ILE A 407 -2.12 17.68 -9.79
CA ILE A 407 -1.77 16.34 -9.26
C ILE A 407 -0.96 15.55 -10.29
N VAL A 408 -1.26 15.79 -11.57
CA VAL A 408 -0.64 15.08 -12.70
C VAL A 408 0.54 15.86 -13.31
N GLU A 409 0.85 17.04 -12.75
CA GLU A 409 2.05 17.83 -13.00
C GLU A 409 3.22 17.35 -12.15
N ASP A 410 2.93 16.82 -10.96
CA ASP A 410 3.92 16.16 -10.12
C ASP A 410 4.36 14.84 -10.76
N GLN A 411 5.65 14.75 -11.09
CA GLN A 411 6.27 13.59 -11.71
C GLN A 411 6.16 12.33 -10.84
N HIS A 412 6.28 12.47 -9.51
CA HIS A 412 6.22 11.36 -8.57
C HIS A 412 4.81 10.78 -8.52
N ILE A 413 3.80 11.64 -8.40
CA ILE A 413 2.40 11.21 -8.37
C ILE A 413 1.99 10.61 -9.71
N LEU A 414 2.36 11.23 -10.84
CA LEU A 414 2.08 10.67 -12.16
C LEU A 414 2.71 9.28 -12.32
N ARG A 415 3.94 9.07 -11.85
CA ARG A 415 4.58 7.75 -11.85
C ARG A 415 3.70 6.74 -11.09
N VAL A 416 3.29 7.05 -9.86
CA VAL A 416 2.45 6.13 -9.07
C VAL A 416 1.11 5.85 -9.75
N LEU A 417 0.44 6.87 -10.29
CA LEU A 417 -0.84 6.70 -10.99
C LEU A 417 -0.73 5.77 -12.20
N VAL A 418 0.37 5.85 -12.96
CA VAL A 418 0.61 4.98 -14.12
C VAL A 418 0.83 3.55 -13.69
N HIS A 419 1.66 3.32 -12.67
CA HIS A 419 1.92 1.97 -12.19
C HIS A 419 0.66 1.36 -11.54
N LEU A 420 -0.19 2.15 -10.88
CA LEU A 420 -1.51 1.71 -10.42
C LEU A 420 -2.45 1.39 -11.58
N ALA A 421 -2.43 2.19 -12.65
CA ALA A 421 -3.21 1.91 -13.85
C ALA A 421 -2.75 0.61 -14.54
N VAL A 422 -1.43 0.37 -14.61
CA VAL A 422 -0.85 -0.87 -15.13
C VAL A 422 -1.28 -2.07 -14.27
N VAL A 423 -1.13 -1.99 -12.95
CA VAL A 423 -1.56 -3.06 -12.03
C VAL A 423 -3.07 -3.30 -12.13
N SER A 424 -3.89 -2.24 -12.21
CA SER A 424 -5.34 -2.35 -12.44
C SER A 424 -5.68 -3.06 -13.76
N SER A 425 -4.91 -2.78 -14.81
CA SER A 425 -5.04 -3.48 -16.10
C SER A 425 -4.66 -4.96 -16.00
N LEU A 426 -3.54 -5.29 -15.35
CA LEU A 426 -3.06 -6.67 -15.16
C LEU A 426 -4.01 -7.51 -14.31
N LEU A 427 -4.60 -6.92 -13.26
CA LEU A 427 -5.56 -7.58 -12.38
C LEU A 427 -6.99 -7.63 -12.97
N GLY A 428 -7.20 -7.12 -14.20
CA GLY A 428 -8.51 -7.11 -14.85
C GLY A 428 -9.54 -6.16 -14.21
N LEU A 429 -9.11 -5.26 -13.33
CA LEU A 429 -10.00 -4.36 -12.58
C LEU A 429 -10.60 -3.25 -13.43
N HIS A 430 -9.96 -2.90 -14.56
CA HIS A 430 -10.32 -1.76 -15.39
C HIS A 430 -11.69 -1.87 -16.10
N GLN A 431 -12.33 -3.05 -16.15
CA GLN A 431 -13.69 -3.28 -16.70
C GLN A 431 -13.95 -2.59 -18.07
N GLY A 432 -12.95 -2.55 -18.95
CA GLY A 432 -13.07 -1.92 -20.27
C GLY A 432 -12.99 -0.38 -20.31
N SER A 433 -12.62 0.26 -19.19
CA SER A 433 -12.36 1.71 -19.17
C SER A 433 -11.14 2.08 -20.01
N LYS A 434 -11.22 3.21 -20.74
CA LYS A 434 -10.08 3.82 -21.46
C LYS A 434 -9.14 4.61 -20.55
N THR A 435 -9.41 4.65 -19.25
CA THR A 435 -8.62 5.44 -18.30
C THR A 435 -7.17 4.97 -18.17
N PRO A 436 -6.86 3.67 -18.03
CA PRO A 436 -5.48 3.21 -18.02
C PRO A 436 -4.70 3.66 -19.26
N THR A 437 -5.29 3.51 -20.46
CA THR A 437 -4.70 3.99 -21.72
C THR A 437 -4.35 5.48 -21.65
N LYS A 438 -5.28 6.34 -21.20
CA LYS A 438 -5.04 7.78 -21.11
C LYS A 438 -3.90 8.15 -20.15
N ILE A 439 -3.84 7.49 -18.99
CA ILE A 439 -2.80 7.72 -17.98
C ILE A 439 -1.43 7.29 -18.53
N ILE A 440 -1.37 6.08 -19.11
CA ILE A 440 -0.14 5.53 -19.70
C ILE A 440 0.36 6.43 -20.85
N THR A 441 -0.52 6.84 -21.77
CA THR A 441 -0.16 7.75 -22.87
C THR A 441 0.39 9.08 -22.37
N ARG A 442 -0.22 9.68 -21.33
CA ARG A 442 0.28 10.94 -20.76
C ARG A 442 1.66 10.78 -20.12
N TYR A 443 1.92 9.64 -19.48
CA TYR A 443 3.23 9.35 -18.92
C TYR A 443 4.28 9.07 -19.99
N ILE A 444 3.93 8.38 -21.07
CA ILE A 444 4.80 8.21 -22.25
C ILE A 444 5.23 9.57 -22.80
N THR A 445 4.29 10.52 -22.95
CA THR A 445 4.64 11.89 -23.37
C THR A 445 5.63 12.55 -22.41
N LYS A 446 5.44 12.39 -21.09
CA LYS A 446 6.36 12.94 -20.09
C LYS A 446 7.72 12.27 -20.09
N LEU A 447 7.80 10.95 -20.22
CA LEU A 447 9.05 10.22 -20.36
C LEU A 447 9.85 10.71 -21.57
N ALA A 448 9.16 10.96 -22.69
CA ALA A 448 9.77 11.53 -23.89
C ALA A 448 10.32 12.95 -23.64
N GLU A 449 9.56 13.83 -22.98
CA GLU A 449 10.00 15.19 -22.61
C GLU A 449 11.25 15.18 -21.71
N TYR A 450 11.37 14.20 -20.82
CA TYR A 450 12.53 14.06 -19.92
C TYR A 450 13.72 13.30 -20.53
N GLY A 451 13.61 12.83 -21.78
CA GLY A 451 14.68 12.09 -22.47
C GLY A 451 14.77 10.60 -22.13
N TYR A 452 13.79 10.05 -21.40
CA TYR A 452 13.67 8.61 -21.11
C TYR A 452 12.92 7.87 -22.23
N GLU A 453 13.29 8.15 -23.48
CA GLU A 453 12.66 7.58 -24.67
C GLU A 453 12.73 6.03 -24.66
N ASP A 454 13.82 5.45 -24.17
CA ASP A 454 14.05 4.00 -24.10
C ASP A 454 13.01 3.23 -23.27
N LEU A 455 12.31 3.91 -22.36
CA LEU A 455 11.30 3.27 -21.49
C LEU A 455 9.93 3.20 -22.16
N VAL A 456 9.68 3.99 -23.21
CA VAL A 456 8.37 4.10 -23.87
C VAL A 456 7.82 2.76 -24.37
N PRO A 457 8.61 1.91 -25.05
CA PRO A 457 8.14 0.61 -25.53
C PRO A 457 7.68 -0.33 -24.40
N ILE A 458 8.25 -0.20 -23.20
CA ILE A 458 7.88 -1.00 -22.02
C ILE A 458 6.45 -0.68 -21.61
N TYR A 459 6.12 0.61 -21.46
CA TYR A 459 4.78 1.03 -21.04
C TYR A 459 3.71 0.80 -22.11
N LEU A 460 4.07 0.83 -23.40
CA LEU A 460 3.16 0.51 -24.50
C LEU A 460 2.65 -0.93 -24.43
N ALA A 461 3.46 -1.87 -23.92
CA ALA A 461 3.08 -3.28 -23.79
C ALA A 461 1.91 -3.53 -22.81
N PHE A 462 1.62 -2.56 -21.93
CA PHE A 462 0.56 -2.66 -20.92
C PHE A 462 -0.73 -1.93 -21.29
N ILE A 463 -0.81 -1.34 -22.49
CA ILE A 463 -2.06 -0.74 -22.98
C ILE A 463 -3.01 -1.87 -23.43
N PRO A 464 -4.25 -1.93 -22.93
CA PRO A 464 -5.16 -3.06 -23.24
C PRO A 464 -5.61 -3.19 -24.70
N ASP A 465 -5.72 -2.07 -25.44
CA ASP A 465 -6.21 -2.06 -26.84
C ASP A 465 -5.05 -1.86 -27.83
N GLU A 466 -4.86 -2.82 -28.73
CA GLU A 466 -3.83 -2.78 -29.78
C GLU A 466 -3.98 -1.55 -30.71
N LYS A 467 -5.20 -1.08 -30.95
CA LYS A 467 -5.43 0.12 -31.76
C LYS A 467 -4.88 1.37 -31.07
N ASP A 468 -5.09 1.44 -29.75
CA ASP A 468 -4.60 2.56 -28.94
C ASP A 468 -3.06 2.50 -28.82
N VAL A 469 -2.46 1.30 -28.72
CA VAL A 469 -0.99 1.11 -28.82
C VAL A 469 -0.46 1.67 -30.13
N ARG A 470 -1.08 1.27 -31.25
CA ARG A 470 -0.65 1.68 -32.60
C ARG A 470 -0.71 3.19 -32.77
N GLU A 471 -1.83 3.78 -32.34
CA GLU A 471 -2.00 5.23 -32.42
C GLU A 471 -0.97 5.94 -31.55
N CYS A 472 -0.83 5.56 -30.27
CA CYS A 472 0.11 6.16 -29.32
C CYS A 472 1.56 6.06 -29.77
N TYR A 473 2.00 4.87 -30.20
CA TYR A 473 3.37 4.67 -30.63
C TYR A 473 3.65 5.40 -31.95
N SER A 474 2.67 5.52 -32.85
CA SER A 474 2.83 6.32 -34.07
C SER A 474 3.02 7.81 -33.78
N ILE A 475 2.38 8.36 -32.74
CA ILE A 475 2.62 9.75 -32.31
C ILE A 475 4.04 9.90 -31.80
N PHE A 476 4.48 8.96 -30.96
CA PHE A 476 5.81 9.03 -30.35
C PHE A 476 6.92 8.82 -31.38
N LEU A 477 6.81 7.84 -32.27
CA LEU A 477 7.85 7.62 -33.26
C LEU A 477 7.93 8.80 -34.26
N SER A 478 6.82 9.49 -34.57
CA SER A 478 6.82 10.63 -35.50
C SER A 478 7.58 11.85 -34.96
N THR A 479 7.82 11.93 -33.65
CA THR A 479 8.64 12.98 -33.03
C THR A 479 10.14 12.67 -33.07
N ILE A 480 10.52 11.40 -33.22
CA ILE A 480 11.94 11.00 -33.29
C ILE A 480 12.46 11.22 -34.70
N THR A 481 13.48 12.08 -34.87
CA THR A 481 14.13 12.37 -36.17
C THR A 481 15.42 11.58 -36.40
N ASP A 482 15.99 10.99 -35.35
CA ASP A 482 17.26 10.27 -35.35
C ASP A 482 17.11 8.77 -35.67
N THR A 483 17.85 8.28 -36.65
CA THR A 483 17.81 6.90 -37.15
C THR A 483 18.30 5.88 -36.11
N GLU A 484 19.34 6.19 -35.33
CA GLU A 484 19.89 5.24 -34.35
C GLU A 484 18.93 5.02 -33.17
N LYS A 485 18.40 6.13 -32.64
CA LYS A 485 17.36 6.08 -31.59
C LYS A 485 16.13 5.31 -32.05
N ARG A 486 15.67 5.53 -33.29
CA ARG A 486 14.53 4.79 -33.87
C ARG A 486 14.79 3.28 -33.92
N ALA A 487 15.96 2.87 -34.43
CA ALA A 487 16.31 1.46 -34.51
C ALA A 487 16.32 0.81 -33.12
N LYS A 488 16.83 1.53 -32.12
CA LYS A 488 16.82 1.08 -30.72
C LYS A 488 15.40 0.92 -30.16
N GLN A 489 14.51 1.89 -30.39
CA GLN A 489 13.10 1.83 -29.98
C GLN A 489 12.38 0.61 -30.55
N LEU A 490 12.53 0.36 -31.86
CA LEU A 490 11.92 -0.78 -32.53
C LEU A 490 12.51 -2.11 -32.05
N ALA A 491 13.82 -2.15 -31.74
CA ALA A 491 14.45 -3.35 -31.18
C ALA A 491 13.88 -3.69 -29.79
N ILE A 492 13.68 -2.69 -28.92
CA ILE A 492 13.08 -2.88 -27.59
C ILE A 492 11.62 -3.34 -27.75
N PHE A 493 10.84 -2.69 -28.63
CA PHE A 493 9.45 -3.06 -28.88
C PHE A 493 9.31 -4.48 -29.44
N LYS A 494 10.16 -4.89 -30.40
CA LYS A 494 10.21 -6.26 -30.92
C LYS A 494 10.50 -7.27 -29.82
N ARG A 495 11.49 -6.98 -28.95
CA ARG A 495 11.86 -7.84 -27.82
C ARG A 495 10.71 -8.06 -26.83
N LEU A 496 9.97 -7.00 -26.51
CA LEU A 496 8.84 -7.07 -25.57
C LEU A 496 7.59 -7.68 -26.19
N GLY A 497 7.34 -7.40 -27.47
CA GLY A 497 6.23 -7.98 -28.23
C GLY A 497 6.24 -9.50 -28.17
N MET A 498 7.41 -10.12 -28.43
CA MET A 498 7.61 -11.57 -28.37
C MET A 498 7.23 -12.23 -27.02
N ALA A 499 7.11 -11.46 -25.94
CA ALA A 499 6.86 -11.98 -24.59
C ALA A 499 5.41 -11.80 -24.11
N THR A 500 4.55 -11.15 -24.89
CA THR A 500 3.15 -10.93 -24.50
C THR A 500 2.33 -12.24 -24.52
N PRO A 501 1.68 -12.64 -23.41
CA PRO A 501 0.75 -13.77 -23.41
C PRO A 501 -0.57 -13.32 -24.04
N SER A 502 -0.71 -13.49 -25.35
CA SER A 502 -2.03 -13.53 -25.97
C SER A 502 -2.83 -14.66 -25.28
N GLY A 503 -4.03 -14.35 -24.80
CA GLY A 503 -4.76 -15.14 -23.82
C GLY A 503 -4.90 -16.65 -24.10
N THR A 504 -4.91 -17.44 -23.02
CA THR A 504 -5.50 -18.79 -22.92
C THR A 504 -5.17 -19.79 -24.02
N THR A 505 -3.96 -19.78 -24.57
CA THR A 505 -3.42 -20.95 -25.26
C THR A 505 -2.06 -21.30 -24.67
N PRO A 506 -1.82 -22.59 -24.33
CA PRO A 506 -0.55 -23.00 -23.76
C PRO A 506 0.56 -22.70 -24.76
N LEU A 507 1.71 -22.27 -24.23
CA LEU A 507 2.98 -22.05 -24.94
C LEU A 507 3.12 -23.04 -26.12
N PRO A 508 3.05 -22.58 -27.38
CA PRO A 508 3.53 -23.37 -28.50
C PRO A 508 5.06 -23.37 -28.42
N ASP A 509 5.66 -24.53 -28.66
CA ASP A 509 7.11 -24.70 -28.76
C ASP A 509 7.74 -23.59 -29.62
N ALA A 510 8.94 -23.13 -29.21
CA ALA A 510 9.74 -22.08 -29.85
C ALA A 510 10.23 -22.39 -31.29
N SER A 511 9.56 -23.32 -31.98
CA SER A 511 9.81 -23.75 -33.36
C SER A 511 8.65 -23.43 -34.32
N ASP A 512 7.61 -22.70 -33.89
CA ASP A 512 6.47 -22.39 -34.75
C ASP A 512 6.72 -21.08 -35.53
N GLU A 513 6.98 -21.18 -36.83
CA GLU A 513 7.24 -20.04 -37.74
C GLU A 513 6.08 -19.01 -37.75
N ASN A 514 4.87 -19.43 -37.34
CA ASN A 514 3.65 -18.61 -37.30
C ASN A 514 3.65 -17.47 -36.25
N THR A 515 4.41 -17.57 -35.16
CA THR A 515 4.41 -16.53 -34.10
C THR A 515 5.24 -15.31 -34.50
N THR A 516 6.31 -15.52 -35.29
CA THR A 516 7.17 -14.44 -35.79
C THR A 516 6.39 -13.52 -36.74
N ASP A 517 5.52 -14.10 -37.57
CA ASP A 517 4.71 -13.37 -38.56
C ASP A 517 3.68 -12.42 -37.91
N GLU A 518 3.08 -12.78 -36.76
CA GLU A 518 2.10 -11.93 -36.09
C GLU A 518 2.73 -10.66 -35.48
N TYR A 519 3.91 -10.79 -34.89
CA TYR A 519 4.62 -9.65 -34.31
C TYR A 519 5.22 -8.74 -35.36
N GLU A 520 5.77 -9.32 -36.42
CA GLU A 520 6.23 -8.56 -37.59
C GLU A 520 5.06 -7.78 -38.21
N TYR A 521 3.87 -8.37 -38.28
CA TYR A 521 2.64 -7.68 -38.69
C TYR A 521 2.23 -6.52 -37.76
N LYS A 522 2.35 -6.68 -36.44
CA LYS A 522 2.07 -5.59 -35.47
C LYS A 522 3.03 -4.42 -35.65
N VAL A 523 4.32 -4.68 -35.80
CA VAL A 523 5.34 -3.65 -36.05
C VAL A 523 5.07 -2.95 -37.39
N HIS A 524 4.80 -3.71 -38.46
CA HIS A 524 4.48 -3.15 -39.77
C HIS A 524 3.25 -2.23 -39.72
N ASN A 525 2.23 -2.60 -38.95
CA ASN A 525 1.05 -1.78 -38.78
C ASN A 525 1.31 -0.45 -38.05
N VAL A 526 2.19 -0.44 -37.05
CA VAL A 526 2.63 0.81 -36.40
C VAL A 526 3.38 1.68 -37.39
N LEU A 527 4.32 1.11 -38.15
CA LEU A 527 5.12 1.84 -39.13
C LEU A 527 4.23 2.46 -40.22
N LYS A 528 3.29 1.69 -40.78
CA LYS A 528 2.29 2.18 -41.76
C LYS A 528 1.52 3.38 -41.21
N ARG A 529 0.97 3.23 -40.00
CA ARG A 529 0.22 4.31 -39.35
C ARG A 529 1.06 5.55 -39.12
N THR A 530 2.35 5.39 -38.85
CA THR A 530 3.24 6.52 -38.59
C THR A 530 3.61 7.27 -39.86
N VAL A 531 3.90 6.57 -40.95
CA VAL A 531 4.14 7.22 -42.25
C VAL A 531 2.89 7.95 -42.74
N GLU A 532 1.71 7.31 -42.65
CA GLU A 532 0.42 7.95 -42.95
C GLU A 532 0.20 9.23 -42.14
N ARG A 533 0.57 9.21 -40.85
CA ARG A 533 0.47 10.39 -39.97
C ARG A 533 1.38 11.50 -40.43
N VAL A 534 2.66 11.21 -40.69
CA VAL A 534 3.62 12.23 -41.15
C VAL A 534 3.14 12.85 -42.47
N MET A 535 2.68 12.04 -43.42
CA MET A 535 2.10 12.53 -44.68
C MET A 535 0.89 13.44 -44.44
N SER A 536 -0.04 13.04 -43.57
CA SER A 536 -1.22 13.85 -43.23
C SER A 536 -0.84 15.16 -42.52
N GLU A 537 0.19 15.14 -41.68
CA GLU A 537 0.72 16.33 -41.01
C GLU A 537 1.39 17.28 -42.00
N THR A 538 2.07 16.78 -43.04
CA THR A 538 2.79 17.61 -44.00
C THR A 538 1.95 18.05 -45.20
N GLU A 539 0.82 17.40 -45.48
CA GLU A 539 -0.05 17.68 -46.63
C GLU A 539 -0.38 19.17 -46.82
N HIS A 540 -0.68 19.89 -45.74
CA HIS A 540 -1.04 21.30 -45.77
C HIS A 540 0.11 22.24 -46.20
N HIS A 541 1.37 21.81 -46.02
CA HIS A 541 2.56 22.57 -46.39
C HIS A 541 2.75 22.60 -47.91
N TYR A 542 2.23 21.58 -48.60
CA TYR A 542 2.39 21.39 -50.05
C TYR A 542 1.12 21.71 -50.85
N MET A 543 0.07 22.24 -50.20
CA MET A 543 -1.12 22.73 -50.89
C MET A 543 -0.83 24.09 -51.56
N PRO A 544 -0.93 24.21 -52.90
CA PRO A 544 -0.54 25.44 -53.60
C PRO A 544 -1.50 26.60 -53.29
N GLN A 545 -1.04 27.60 -52.53
CA GLN A 545 -1.74 28.86 -52.30
C GLN A 545 -1.30 29.94 -53.32
N GLY A 546 -1.69 29.80 -54.58
CA GLY A 546 -1.49 30.83 -55.62
C GLY A 546 -0.39 30.54 -56.65
N GLU A 547 0.14 31.59 -57.30
CA GLU A 547 1.20 31.48 -58.32
C GLU A 547 2.45 30.82 -57.73
N ILE A 548 2.88 29.72 -58.35
CA ILE A 548 4.07 28.95 -57.99
C ILE A 548 5.31 29.86 -58.15
N GLN A 549 5.86 30.33 -57.03
CA GLN A 549 7.15 31.01 -57.02
C GLN A 549 8.25 29.96 -56.84
N ILE A 550 9.06 29.78 -57.88
CA ILE A 550 10.25 28.93 -57.82
C ILE A 550 11.32 29.71 -57.06
N GLU A 551 11.37 29.53 -55.74
CA GLU A 551 12.51 29.96 -54.93
C GLU A 551 13.50 28.79 -54.84
N ASN A 552 14.79 29.08 -55.06
CA ASN A 552 15.88 28.14 -54.75
C ASN A 552 16.06 28.05 -53.21
N SER A 553 15.02 27.67 -52.49
CA SER A 553 15.05 27.58 -51.04
C SER A 553 15.70 26.27 -50.61
N VAL A 554 16.55 26.41 -49.60
CA VAL A 554 17.16 25.33 -48.83
C VAL A 554 16.06 24.37 -48.38
N VAL A 555 16.30 23.06 -48.53
CA VAL A 555 15.45 21.96 -48.02
C VAL A 555 14.94 22.31 -46.63
N ASP A 556 13.61 22.33 -46.46
CA ASP A 556 13.02 22.66 -45.16
C ASP A 556 13.10 21.44 -44.23
N ASP A 557 13.10 21.68 -42.92
CA ASP A 557 13.10 20.60 -41.91
C ASP A 557 11.87 19.68 -42.06
N VAL A 558 10.79 20.20 -42.67
CA VAL A 558 9.57 19.47 -43.01
C VAL A 558 9.81 18.46 -44.14
N ASP A 559 10.54 18.83 -45.19
CA ASP A 559 10.92 17.93 -46.29
C ASP A 559 11.80 16.79 -45.77
N PHE A 560 12.72 17.12 -44.86
CA PHE A 560 13.58 16.12 -44.22
C PHE A 560 12.78 15.16 -43.35
N LYS A 561 11.78 15.65 -42.59
CA LYS A 561 10.87 14.81 -41.79
C LYS A 561 10.06 13.85 -42.68
N LEU A 562 9.53 14.33 -43.82
CA LEU A 562 8.75 13.54 -44.75
C LEU A 562 9.60 12.44 -45.43
N CYS A 563 10.74 12.79 -46.01
CA CYS A 563 11.65 11.83 -46.62
C CYS A 563 12.13 10.77 -45.61
N LYS A 564 12.50 11.21 -44.40
CA LYS A 564 12.89 10.31 -43.31
C LYS A 564 11.78 9.40 -42.82
N SER A 565 10.51 9.71 -43.09
CA SER A 565 9.40 8.81 -42.73
C SER A 565 9.32 7.63 -43.70
N VAL A 566 9.62 7.82 -44.99
CA VAL A 566 9.63 6.74 -45.98
C VAL A 566 10.81 5.78 -45.77
N GLU A 567 11.95 6.29 -45.27
CA GLU A 567 13.09 5.47 -44.84
C GLU A 567 12.68 4.40 -43.81
N TRP A 568 11.59 4.60 -43.05
CA TRP A 568 11.13 3.63 -42.04
C TRP A 568 10.72 2.29 -42.63
N PHE A 569 10.11 2.34 -43.82
CA PHE A 569 9.72 1.14 -44.54
C PHE A 569 10.96 0.43 -45.10
N PHE A 570 11.97 1.19 -45.54
CA PHE A 570 13.21 0.62 -46.06
C PHE A 570 14.02 -0.10 -44.98
N ASP A 571 14.17 0.54 -43.81
CA ASP A 571 14.94 0.01 -42.67
C ASP A 571 14.32 -1.25 -42.04
N ASN A 572 13.02 -1.50 -42.27
CA ASN A 572 12.29 -2.66 -41.76
C ASN A 572 11.90 -3.67 -42.86
N ASN A 573 12.57 -3.66 -44.01
CA ASN A 573 12.32 -4.57 -45.14
C ASN A 573 10.90 -4.50 -45.75
N MET A 574 10.16 -3.42 -45.52
CA MET A 574 8.82 -3.17 -46.08
C MET A 574 8.93 -2.48 -47.46
N TYR A 575 9.66 -3.08 -48.39
CA TYR A 575 10.02 -2.44 -49.67
C TYR A 575 8.80 -2.08 -50.54
N GLU A 576 7.73 -2.88 -50.51
CA GLU A 576 6.51 -2.59 -51.27
C GLU A 576 5.80 -1.34 -50.76
N ASP A 577 5.65 -1.22 -49.43
CA ASP A 577 5.07 -0.03 -48.81
C ASP A 577 5.96 1.21 -49.01
N ALA A 578 7.28 1.07 -48.99
CA ALA A 578 8.23 2.15 -49.33
C ALA A 578 8.03 2.66 -50.77
N ILE A 579 7.93 1.74 -51.73
CA ILE A 579 7.71 2.07 -53.15
C ILE A 579 6.35 2.76 -53.33
N ASN A 580 5.32 2.34 -52.60
CA ASN A 580 4.00 2.97 -52.67
C ASN A 580 3.97 4.36 -52.01
N ALA A 581 4.73 4.57 -50.94
CA ALA A 581 4.82 5.84 -50.23
C ALA A 581 5.67 6.90 -50.96
N THR A 582 6.70 6.46 -51.69
CA THR A 582 7.67 7.34 -52.37
C THR A 582 7.01 8.33 -53.37
N PRO A 583 6.07 7.91 -54.24
CA PRO A 583 5.34 8.81 -55.14
C PRO A 583 4.48 9.86 -54.45
N HIS A 584 4.20 9.75 -53.15
CA HIS A 584 3.45 10.76 -52.41
C HIS A 584 4.36 11.90 -51.94
N CYS A 585 5.64 11.64 -51.72
CA CYS A 585 6.62 12.67 -51.33
C CYS A 585 7.09 13.54 -52.51
N PHE A 586 7.20 12.97 -53.72
CA PHE A 586 7.75 13.66 -54.89
C PHE A 586 6.88 14.82 -55.46
N PRO A 587 5.54 14.69 -55.57
CA PRO A 587 4.66 15.78 -56.01
C PRO A 587 4.61 16.92 -55.00
N GLU A 588 4.60 16.58 -53.72
CA GLU A 588 4.60 17.53 -52.61
C GLU A 588 5.85 18.43 -52.65
N ILE A 589 7.04 17.84 -52.81
CA ILE A 589 8.31 18.58 -52.93
C ILE A 589 8.43 19.31 -54.29
N SER A 590 7.92 18.73 -55.39
CA SER A 590 7.96 19.36 -56.72
C SER A 590 7.10 20.62 -56.86
N CYS A 591 6.16 20.88 -55.94
CA CYS A 591 5.48 22.18 -55.87
C CYS A 591 6.43 23.35 -55.55
N HIS A 592 7.64 23.07 -55.02
CA HIS A 592 8.73 24.02 -54.78
C HIS A 592 9.89 23.95 -55.79
N GLY A 593 9.82 23.07 -56.79
CA GLY A 593 10.84 22.93 -57.85
C GLY A 593 11.55 21.56 -57.85
N PRO A 594 12.23 21.19 -58.95
CA PRO A 594 12.84 19.86 -59.08
C PRO A 594 14.13 19.73 -58.26
N PHE A 595 14.28 18.57 -57.61
CA PHE A 595 15.50 18.14 -56.91
C PHE A 595 16.57 17.70 -57.94
N GLU A 596 17.76 18.30 -57.92
CA GLU A 596 18.95 17.72 -58.57
C GLU A 596 19.65 16.79 -57.59
N GLY A 597 19.80 15.52 -57.98
CA GLY A 597 20.34 14.46 -57.13
C GLY A 597 21.81 14.63 -56.77
N TYR A 598 22.15 14.14 -55.58
CA TYR A 598 23.49 13.70 -55.19
C TYR A 598 23.43 12.34 -54.49
#